data_AF-A0A0M4G416-F1
#
_entry.id   AF-A0A0M4G416-F1
#
_cell.length_a   1.000
_cell.length_b   1.000
_cell.length_c   1.000
_cell.angle_alpha   90.00
_cell.angle_beta   90.00
_cell.angle_gamma   90.00
#
_symmetry.space_group_name_H-M   'P 1'
#
loop_
_entity.id
_entity.type
_entity.pdbx_description
1 polymer ?
#
loop_
_entity_poly.entity_id
_entity_poly.type
_entity_poly.pdbx_seq_one_letter_code
_entity_poly.pdbx_strand_id
1 'polypeptide(L)'
;MKILNLFFEKQKRESSKPFKIINTLITVSFIIAALLAFKFGLRFFVKSGFLLGGIMFLVNGIEGYLIKDQRKKIAADLCLSALFFLNYFF
;
A
#
# COMPACT_ATOMS: atom_id res chain seq x y z
N MET A 1 3.57 -24.96 3.87
CA MET A 1 3.90 -24.44 2.51
C MET A 1 2.67 -24.03 1.67
N LYS A 2 1.57 -23.53 2.28
CA LYS A 2 0.36 -23.08 1.55
C LYS A 2 0.19 -21.55 1.51
N ILE A 3 0.89 -20.81 2.36
CA ILE A 3 0.73 -19.35 2.51
C ILE A 3 1.42 -18.60 1.36
N LEU A 4 2.60 -19.07 0.92
CA LEU A 4 3.34 -18.45 -0.18
C LEU A 4 2.57 -18.49 -1.52
N ASN A 5 1.81 -19.55 -1.78
CA ASN A 5 1.01 -19.65 -3.02
C ASN A 5 -0.17 -18.68 -3.09
N LEU A 6 -0.66 -18.16 -1.96
CA LEU A 6 -1.68 -17.11 -1.94
C LEU A 6 -1.13 -15.72 -2.30
N PHE A 7 0.17 -15.50 -2.06
CA PHE A 7 0.84 -14.21 -2.34
C PHE A 7 1.55 -14.18 -3.69
N PHE A 8 1.91 -15.34 -4.25
CA PHE A 8 2.72 -15.46 -5.48
C PHE A 8 1.92 -15.89 -6.73
N GLU A 9 0.59 -15.93 -6.67
CA GLU A 9 -0.20 -16.15 -7.88
C GLU A 9 0.13 -15.01 -8.86
N LYS A 10 0.74 -15.35 -10.01
CA LYS A 10 1.15 -14.41 -11.07
C LYS A 10 -0.10 -13.75 -11.64
N GLN A 11 -0.59 -12.74 -10.93
CA GLN A 11 -1.74 -11.97 -11.34
C GLN A 11 -1.32 -11.05 -12.49
N LYS A 12 -1.71 -11.43 -13.71
CA LYS A 12 -1.91 -10.47 -14.80
C LYS A 12 -3.01 -9.51 -14.38
N ARG A 13 -2.69 -8.57 -13.51
CA ARG A 13 -3.59 -7.49 -13.08
C ARG A 13 -3.50 -6.42 -14.14
N GLU A 14 -4.53 -6.27 -14.96
CA GLU A 14 -4.71 -5.03 -15.72
C GLU A 14 -5.12 -3.94 -14.72
N SER A 15 -4.13 -3.35 -14.06
CA SER A 15 -4.37 -2.19 -13.20
C SER A 15 -4.95 -1.07 -14.05
N SER A 16 -6.04 -0.50 -13.56
CA SER A 16 -6.71 0.59 -14.25
C SER A 16 -5.79 1.81 -14.27
N LYS A 17 -5.67 2.47 -15.44
CA LYS A 17 -4.79 3.64 -15.67
C LYS A 17 -4.76 4.66 -14.51
N PRO A 18 -5.88 5.08 -13.87
CA PRO A 18 -5.84 6.02 -12.76
C PRO A 18 -5.16 5.49 -11.49
N PHE A 19 -5.32 4.21 -11.16
CA PHE A 19 -4.71 3.62 -9.96
C PHE A 19 -3.20 3.42 -10.11
N LYS A 20 -2.74 3.16 -11.34
CA LYS A 20 -1.31 3.13 -11.66
C LYS A 20 -0.65 4.49 -11.43
N ILE A 21 -1.34 5.59 -11.75
CA ILE A 21 -0.86 6.95 -11.48
C ILE A 21 -0.78 7.19 -9.97
N ILE A 22 -1.82 6.84 -9.20
CA ILE A 22 -1.81 7.01 -7.73
C ILE A 22 -0.65 6.21 -7.10
N ASN A 23 -0.45 4.95 -7.48
CA ASN A 23 0.65 4.14 -6.97
C ASN A 23 2.03 4.70 -7.36
N THR A 24 2.14 5.29 -8.55
CA THR A 24 3.38 5.98 -8.96
C THR A 24 3.62 7.21 -8.10
N LEU A 25 2.58 8.00 -7.82
CA LEU A 25 2.66 9.18 -6.96
C LEU A 25 3.08 8.81 -5.54
N ILE A 26 2.48 7.76 -4.96
CA ILE A 26 2.84 7.23 -3.64
C ILE A 26 4.31 6.79 -3.61
N THR A 27 4.78 6.11 -4.66
CA THR A 27 6.17 5.66 -4.76
C THR A 27 7.13 6.86 -4.79
N VAL A 28 6.80 7.91 -5.55
CA VAL A 28 7.58 9.16 -5.57
C VAL A 28 7.57 9.82 -4.19
N SER A 29 6.41 9.90 -3.53
CA SER A 29 6.32 10.42 -2.15
C SER A 29 7.17 9.61 -1.17
N PHE A 30 7.31 8.30 -1.37
CA PHE A 30 8.16 7.44 -0.54
C PHE A 30 9.64 7.77 -0.70
N ILE A 31 10.08 8.00 -1.94
CA ILE A 31 11.46 8.43 -2.25
C ILE A 31 11.74 9.80 -1.62
N ILE A 32 10.81 10.74 -1.74
CA ILE A 32 10.92 12.06 -1.11
C ILE A 32 11.00 11.92 0.42
N ALA A 33 10.13 11.11 1.03
CA ALA A 33 10.17 10.84 2.47
C ALA A 33 11.51 10.21 2.90
N ALA A 34 12.09 9.32 2.10
CA ALA A 34 13.41 8.74 2.35
C ALA A 34 14.53 9.79 2.30
N LEU A 35 14.46 10.73 1.36
CA LEU A 35 15.41 11.85 1.28
C LEU A 35 15.25 12.80 2.49
N LEU A 36 14.02 13.12 2.88
CA LEU A 36 13.77 13.94 4.08
C LEU A 36 14.18 13.24 5.37
N ALA A 37 14.20 11.90 5.41
CA ALA A 37 14.66 11.12 6.56
C ALA A 37 16.08 11.48 6.99
N PHE A 38 16.96 11.80 6.03
CA PHE A 38 18.33 12.23 6.34
C PHE A 38 18.38 13.51 7.19
N LYS A 39 17.37 14.38 7.04
CA LYS A 39 17.30 15.66 7.76
C LYS A 39 16.43 15.59 9.01
N PHE A 40 15.30 14.87 8.96
CA PHE A 40 14.31 14.80 10.03
C PHE A 40 14.42 13.54 10.90
N GLY A 41 15.31 12.60 10.53
CA GLY A 41 15.57 11.37 11.24
C GLY A 41 14.66 10.20 10.85
N LEU A 42 15.08 9.00 11.28
CA LEU A 42 14.41 7.72 11.01
C LEU A 42 12.96 7.68 11.50
N ARG A 43 12.63 8.37 12.60
CA ARG A 43 11.26 8.40 13.14
C ARG A 43 10.27 9.06 12.19
N PHE A 44 10.69 10.11 11.49
CA PHE A 44 9.89 10.77 10.46
C PHE A 44 9.65 9.84 9.26
N PHE A 45 10.68 9.12 8.84
CA PHE A 45 10.59 8.15 7.75
C PHE A 45 9.63 7.01 8.09
N VAL A 46 9.76 6.44 9.28
CA VAL A 46 8.90 5.34 9.74
C VAL A 46 7.44 5.78 9.79
N LYS A 47 7.13 6.94 10.37
CA LYS A 47 5.77 7.49 10.37
C LYS A 47 5.25 7.77 8.96
N SER A 48 6.05 8.39 8.11
CA SER A 48 5.65 8.67 6.72
C SER A 48 5.44 7.39 5.92
N GLY A 49 6.28 6.38 6.15
CA GLY A 49 6.17 5.06 5.54
C GLY A 49 4.90 4.33 5.97
N PHE A 50 4.53 4.41 7.25
CA PHE A 50 3.27 3.87 7.73
C PHE A 50 2.06 4.54 7.08
N LEU A 51 2.08 5.87 6.98
CA LEU A 51 1.01 6.64 6.33
C LEU A 51 0.88 6.30 4.84
N LEU A 52 1.99 6.35 4.10
CA LEU A 52 2.02 6.09 2.66
C LEU A 52 1.67 4.63 2.35
N GLY A 53 2.16 3.68 3.16
CA GLY A 53 1.79 2.27 3.06
C GLY A 53 0.29 2.05 3.30
N GLY A 54 -0.26 2.69 4.33
CA GLY A 54 -1.70 2.64 4.63
C GLY A 54 -2.56 3.15 3.48
N ILE A 55 -2.19 4.28 2.87
CA ILE A 55 -2.87 4.84 1.69
C ILE A 55 -2.72 3.89 0.49
N MET A 56 -1.54 3.32 0.25
CA MET A 56 -1.30 2.39 -0.86
C MET A 56 -2.20 1.16 -0.79
N PHE A 57 -2.26 0.53 0.39
CA PHE A 57 -3.12 -0.64 0.61
C PHE A 57 -4.60 -0.27 0.53
N LEU A 58 -5.00 0.92 1.00
CA LEU A 58 -6.37 1.41 0.87
C LEU A 58 -6.77 1.54 -0.61
N VAL A 59 -5.92 2.21 -1.40
CA VAL A 59 -6.13 2.42 -2.84
C VAL A 59 -6.19 1.08 -3.59
N ASN A 60 -5.31 0.14 -3.26
CA ASN A 60 -5.31 -1.20 -3.86
C ASN A 60 -6.56 -2.02 -3.49
N GLY A 61 -7.05 -1.89 -2.25
CA GLY A 61 -8.29 -2.51 -1.80
C GLY A 61 -9.51 -1.93 -2.50
N ILE A 62 -9.57 -0.60 -2.65
CA ILE A 62 -10.63 0.10 -3.40
C ILE A 62 -10.59 -0.29 -4.88
N GLU A 63 -9.41 -0.30 -5.52
CA GLU A 63 -9.24 -0.77 -6.89
C GLU A 63 -9.79 -2.18 -7.04
N GLY A 64 -9.34 -3.09 -6.16
CA GLY A 64 -9.77 -4.49 -6.15
C GLY A 64 -11.29 -4.65 -6.00
N TYR A 65 -11.92 -3.83 -5.15
CA TYR A 65 -13.37 -3.79 -5.02
C TYR A 65 -14.07 -3.34 -6.32
N LEU A 66 -13.53 -2.31 -6.97
CA LEU A 66 -14.08 -1.74 -8.20
C LEU A 66 -14.02 -2.73 -9.38
N ILE A 67 -12.92 -3.45 -9.54
CA ILE A 67 -12.73 -4.44 -10.61
C ILE A 67 -13.29 -5.84 -10.27
N LYS A 68 -13.99 -5.99 -9.15
CA LYS A 68 -14.50 -7.27 -8.61
C LYS A 68 -13.40 -8.36 -8.54
N ASP A 69 -12.23 -7.97 -8.05
CA ASP A 69 -11.08 -8.86 -7.77
C ASP A 69 -11.45 -9.86 -6.65
N GLN A 70 -10.52 -10.74 -6.29
CA GLN A 70 -10.75 -11.73 -5.23
C GLN A 70 -11.07 -11.06 -3.89
N ARG A 71 -12.25 -11.36 -3.32
CA ARG A 71 -12.73 -10.85 -2.02
C ARG A 71 -11.72 -10.99 -0.89
N LYS A 72 -10.96 -12.09 -0.87
CA LYS A 72 -9.92 -12.35 0.15
C LYS A 72 -8.78 -11.34 0.09
N LYS A 73 -8.37 -10.95 -1.12
CA LYS A 73 -7.30 -9.98 -1.34
C LYS A 73 -7.76 -8.57 -0.97
N ILE A 74 -8.97 -8.19 -1.37
CA ILE A 74 -9.58 -6.90 -0.98
C ILE A 74 -9.64 -6.78 0.55
N ALA A 75 -10.10 -7.82 1.24
CA ALA A 75 -10.15 -7.84 2.69
C ALA A 75 -8.75 -7.75 3.33
N ALA A 76 -7.75 -8.43 2.75
CA ALA A 76 -6.37 -8.34 3.22
C ALA A 76 -5.77 -6.94 3.02
N ASP A 77 -5.98 -6.32 1.84
CA ASP A 77 -5.51 -4.97 1.53
C ASP A 77 -6.15 -3.93 2.47
N LEU A 78 -7.46 -4.01 2.72
CA LEU A 78 -8.16 -3.13 3.66
C LEU A 78 -7.71 -3.35 5.11
N CYS A 79 -7.50 -4.61 5.52
CA CYS A 79 -7.02 -4.94 6.86
C CYS A 79 -5.59 -4.41 7.09
N LEU A 80 -4.70 -4.60 6.12
CA LEU A 80 -3.35 -4.05 6.15
C LEU A 80 -3.42 -2.53 6.22
N SER A 81 -4.23 -1.88 5.38
CA SER A 81 -4.42 -0.42 5.44
C SER A 81 -4.82 0.06 6.85
N ALA A 82 -5.79 -0.60 7.49
CA ALA A 82 -6.20 -0.27 8.85
C ALA A 82 -5.06 -0.46 9.87
N LEU A 83 -4.27 -1.54 9.76
CA LEU A 83 -3.10 -1.77 10.62
C LEU A 83 -2.03 -0.68 10.45
N PHE A 84 -1.78 -0.27 9.21
CA PHE A 84 -0.84 0.80 8.89
C PHE A 84 -1.28 2.14 9.47
N PHE A 85 -2.58 2.48 9.39
CA PHE A 85 -3.10 3.69 10.03
C PHE A 85 -3.08 3.61 11.55
N LEU A 86 -3.41 2.46 12.15
CA LEU A 86 -3.32 2.28 13.60
C LEU A 86 -1.90 2.54 14.11
N ASN A 87 -0.88 1.99 13.46
CA ASN A 87 0.53 2.22 13.80
C ASN A 87 1.02 3.64 13.51
N TYR A 88 0.30 4.41 12.69
CA TYR A 88 0.62 5.81 12.44
C TYR A 88 0.09 6.72 13.56
N PHE A 89 -1.13 6.43 14.04
CA PHE A 89 -1.83 7.24 15.04
C PHE A 89 -1.46 6.91 16.49
N PHE A 90 -1.13 5.64 16.79
CA PHE A 90 -0.62 5.19 18.10
C PHE A 90 0.91 5.17 18.11
#